data_AF-A0A970YBX6-F1
#
_entry.id   AF-A0A970YBX6-F1
#
_cell.length_a   1.000
_cell.length_b   1.000
_cell.length_c   1.000
_cell.angle_alpha   90.00
_cell.angle_beta   90.00
_cell.angle_gamma   90.00
#
_symmetry.space_group_name_H-M   'P 1'
#
loop_
_entity.id
_entity.type
_entity.pdbx_description
1 polymer ?
#
loop_
_entity_poly.entity_id
_entity_poly.type
_entity_poly.pdbx_seq_one_letter_code
_entity_poly.pdbx_strand_id
1 'polypeptide(L)' 'MSGKIVKVSGPLVVAEGLSDANIADVVRVGKERLIGEILTMTGDSASIQVYEETSGLGPGAA' A
#
# COMPACT_ATOMS: atom_id res chain seq x y z
N MET A 1 -11.80 -3.93 -1.87
CA MET A 1 -10.84 -3.74 -0.77
C MET A 1 -10.61 -2.26 -0.55
N SER A 2 -10.61 -1.82 0.70
CA SER A 2 -10.21 -0.47 1.09
C SER A 2 -9.23 -0.64 2.24
N GLY A 3 -7.95 -0.38 1.98
CA GLY A 3 -6.92 -0.39 3.02
C GLY A 3 -6.72 1.02 3.56
N LYS A 4 -5.93 1.14 4.63
CA LYS A 4 -5.48 2.44 5.14
C LYS A 4 -3.96 2.44 5.22
N ILE A 5 -3.33 3.44 4.62
CA ILE A 5 -1.88 3.63 4.75
C ILE A 5 -1.56 3.97 6.20
N VAL A 6 -0.67 3.19 6.82
CA VAL A 6 -0.18 3.41 8.18
C VAL A 6 1.28 3.84 8.22
N LYS A 7 2.05 3.55 7.15
CA LYS A 7 3.45 3.94 7.04
C LYS A 7 3.85 4.16 5.58
N VAL A 8 4.73 5.14 5.34
CA VAL A 8 5.37 5.40 4.05
C VAL A 8 6.87 5.54 4.30
N SER A 9 7.71 4.82 3.54
CA SER A 9 9.17 4.85 3.63
C SER A 9 9.77 4.76 2.23
N GLY A 10 9.97 5.92 1.60
CA GLY A 10 10.31 5.97 0.17
C GLY A 10 9.23 5.23 -0.64
N PRO A 11 9.60 4.35 -1.58
CA PRO A 11 8.63 3.64 -2.40
C PRO A 11 7.89 2.51 -1.67
N LEU A 12 8.26 2.20 -0.43
CA LEU A 12 7.61 1.16 0.37
C LEU A 12 6.49 1.76 1.22
N VAL A 13 5.28 1.23 1.06
CA VAL A 13 4.07 1.64 1.79
C VAL A 13 3.56 0.46 2.61
N VAL A 14 3.12 0.72 3.83
CA VAL A 14 2.41 -0.29 4.65
C VAL A 14 0.96 0.15 4.79
N ALA A 15 0.04 -0.77 4.49
CA ALA A 15 -1.39 -0.56 4.64
C ALA A 15 -2.06 -1.69 5.43
N GLU A 16 -3.03 -1.33 6.27
CA GLU A 16 -3.84 -2.25 7.08
C GLU A 16 -5.24 -2.42 6.48
N GLY A 17 -5.99 -3.42 6.95
CA GLY A 17 -7.36 -3.71 6.47
C GLY A 17 -7.40 -4.42 5.11
N LEU A 18 -6.35 -5.16 4.77
CA LEU A 18 -6.16 -5.84 3.49
C LEU A 18 -6.17 -7.37 3.65
N SER A 19 -6.97 -7.90 4.57
CA SER A 19 -7.05 -9.36 4.85
C SER A 19 -7.39 -10.22 3.64
N ASP A 20 -8.08 -9.66 2.66
CA ASP A 20 -8.49 -10.36 1.44
C ASP A 20 -7.47 -10.21 0.29
N ALA A 21 -6.40 -9.45 0.50
CA ALA A 21 -5.36 -9.18 -0.49
C ALA A 21 -4.29 -10.27 -0.50
N ASN A 22 -3.67 -10.47 -1.66
CA ASN A 22 -2.67 -11.51 -1.86
C ASN A 22 -1.32 -10.92 -2.26
N ILE A 23 -0.26 -11.67 -1.99
CA ILE A 23 1.08 -11.35 -2.51
C ILE A 23 1.02 -11.34 -4.04
N ALA A 24 1.76 -10.42 -4.66
CA ALA A 24 1.81 -10.12 -6.08
C ALA A 24 0.54 -9.45 -6.67
N ASP A 25 -0.46 -9.11 -5.84
CA ASP A 25 -1.57 -8.29 -6.30
C ASP A 25 -1.07 -6.89 -6.68
N VAL A 26 -1.48 -6.44 -7.87
CA VAL A 26 -1.27 -5.07 -8.32
C VAL A 26 -2.39 -4.20 -7.75
N VAL A 27 -2.01 -3.19 -6.98
CA VAL A 27 -2.91 -2.33 -6.22
C VAL A 27 -2.72 -0.87 -6.59
N ARG A 28 -3.68 -0.05 -6.15
CA ARG A 28 -3.64 1.41 -6.26
C ARG A 28 -3.47 2.00 -4.87
N VAL A 29 -2.55 2.94 -4.74
CA VAL A 29 -2.13 3.48 -3.45
C VAL A 29 -2.46 4.97 -3.35
N GLY A 30 -3.23 5.33 -2.32
CA GLY A 30 -3.59 6.71 -1.99
C GLY A 30 -4.48 7.40 -3.03
N LYS A 31 -4.71 8.70 -2.82
CA LYS A 31 -5.63 9.52 -3.63
C LYS A 31 -5.20 9.66 -5.10
N GLU A 32 -3.90 9.65 -5.33
CA GLU A 32 -3.31 9.74 -6.67
C GLU A 32 -3.37 8.41 -7.42
N ARG A 33 -3.81 7.33 -6.75
CA ARG A 33 -3.97 5.98 -7.31
C ARG A 33 -2.70 5.44 -7.96
N LEU A 34 -1.56 5.71 -7.32
CA LEU A 34 -0.25 5.24 -7.76
C LEU A 34 -0.23 3.71 -7.85
N ILE A 35 0.48 3.18 -8.83
CA ILE A 35 0.56 1.73 -9.03
C ILE A 35 1.60 1.12 -8.10
N GLY A 36 1.22 0.04 -7.42
CA GLY A 36 2.14 -0.76 -6.62
C GLY A 36 1.79 -2.24 -6.60
N GLU A 37 2.65 -3.02 -5.98
CA GLU A 37 2.56 -4.48 -5.87
C GLU A 37 2.71 -4.91 -4.41
N ILE A 38 1.86 -5.82 -3.95
CA ILE A 38 1.99 -6.41 -2.60
C ILE A 38 3.18 -7.38 -2.59
N LEU A 39 4.22 -7.02 -1.83
CA LEU A 39 5.40 -7.87 -1.67
C LEU A 39 5.22 -8.91 -0.58
N THR A 40 4.60 -8.52 0.54
CA THR A 40 4.40 -9.40 1.70
C THR A 40 3.11 -9.05 2.44
N MET A 41 2.54 -10.07 3.07
CA MET A 41 1.37 -9.96 3.94
C MET A 41 1.75 -10.39 5.36
N THR A 42 1.29 -9.65 6.37
CA THR A 42 1.43 -10.02 7.79
C THR A 42 0.09 -9.74 8.49
N GLY A 43 -0.67 -10.80 8.76
CA GLY A 43 -2.04 -10.65 9.24
C GLY A 43 -2.90 -9.95 8.19
N ASP A 44 -3.50 -8.83 8.56
CA ASP A 44 -4.31 -7.97 7.68
C ASP A 44 -3.51 -6.80 7.06
N SER A 45 -2.19 -6.76 7.29
CA SER A 45 -1.30 -5.72 6.80
C SER A 45 -0.54 -6.16 5.55
N ALA A 46 -0.40 -5.26 4.59
CA ALA A 46 0.36 -5.46 3.36
C ALA A 46 1.55 -4.50 3.29
N SER A 47 2.72 -5.00 2.89
CA SER A 47 3.82 -4.16 2.42
C SER A 47 3.75 -4.05 0.90
N ILE A 48 3.62 -2.83 0.40
CA ILE A 48 3.36 -2.51 -0.99
C ILE A 48 4.55 -1.74 -1.54
N GLN A 49 5.15 -2.24 -2.61
CA GLN A 49 6.14 -1.51 -3.39
C GLN A 49 5.43 -0.65 -4.42
N VAL A 50 5.59 0.65 -4.35
CA VAL A 50 5.06 1.60 -5.34
C VAL A 50 6.10 1.82 -6.43
N TYR A 51 5.68 1.81 -7.70
CA TYR A 51 6.60 2.03 -8.84
C TYR A 51 6.84 3.51 -9.12
N GLU A 52 5.94 4.37 -8.65
CA GLU A 52 5.96 5.82 -8.82
C GLU A 52 6.49 6.54 -7.57
N GLU A 53 6.83 7.83 -7.70
CA GLU A 53 7.30 8.63 -6.58
C GLU A 53 6.18 8.79 -5.53
N THR A 54 6.48 8.49 -4.27
CA THR A 54 5.52 8.52 -3.15
C THR A 54 5.53 9.85 -2.39
N SER A 55 6.20 10.86 -2.94
CA SER A 55 6.25 12.21 -2.38
C SER A 55 4.83 12.77 -2.22
N GLY A 56 4.44 13.07 -0.97
CA GLY A 56 3.08 13.53 -0.64
C GLY A 56 2.14 12.43 -0.15
N LEU A 57 2.51 11.15 -0.25
CA LEU A 57 1.83 10.10 0.49
C LEU A 57 2.15 10.18 1.99
N GLY A 58 1.13 10.00 2.81
CA GLY A 58 1.28 9.99 4.27
C GLY A 58 0.26 9.06 4.93
N PRO A 59 0.46 8.74 6.21
CA PRO A 59 -0.49 7.94 6.97
C PRO A 59 -1.91 8.50 6.93
N GLY A 60 -2.90 7.64 6.77
CA GLY A 60 -4.32 8.01 6.72
C GLY A 60 -4.88 8.27 5.32
N ALA A 61 -4.06 8.20 4.26
CA ALA A 61 -4.59 8.03 2.91
C ALA A 61 -5.22 6.63 2.78
N ALA A 62 -6.41 6.59 2.17
CA ALA A 62 -7.14 5.39 1.79
C ALA A 62 -7.10 5.23 0.27
#